data_AF-K2CS85-F1
#
_entry.id   AF-K2CS85-F1
#
_cell.length_a   1.000
_cell.length_b   1.000
_cell.length_c   1.000
_cell.angle_alpha   90.00
_cell.angle_beta   90.00
_cell.angle_gamma   90.00
#
_symmetry.space_group_name_H-M   'P 1'
#
loop_
_entity.id
_entity.type
_entity.pdbx_description
1 polymer ?
#
loop_
_entity_poly.entity_id
_entity_poly.type
_entity_poly.pdbx_seq_one_letter_code
_entity_poly.pdbx_strand_id
1 'polypeptide(L)'
;MLAFERLTMNRLLRISILGLTTALLNCGIPATACDDTLVMLLTAQNPGSEFSRVIRSFNSDLTVLGVSLKAMEKSNYDAEMSKVMESWLEFSKKYLTSPPDEARNDLRWAEKTSETARSIGEIRRLINDKQFKEAHDRVLELNSRMGSFFEAFGVSDEKQLFISTSTNLTSLERALLNDERANAASMVKELANNLGSFTALLENNTDNRKSDAEKLLAELATDIENSTSLKSLDARQQQLKIIFEELRSQILLREWFPGLKN
;
A
#
# COMPACT_ATOMS: atom_id res chain seq x y z
N MET A 1 2.26 65.12 9.62
CA MET A 1 3.20 64.02 9.29
C MET A 1 3.03 62.84 10.27
N LEU A 2 1.79 62.38 10.50
CA LEU A 2 1.49 61.23 11.40
C LEU A 2 0.31 60.35 10.89
N ALA A 3 -0.35 60.76 9.80
CA ALA A 3 -1.50 60.03 9.25
C ALA A 3 -1.12 59.05 8.12
N PHE A 4 0.06 59.22 7.51
CA PHE A 4 0.50 58.41 6.36
C PHE A 4 1.16 57.08 6.78
N GLU A 5 1.74 57.01 7.97
CA GLU A 5 2.41 55.78 8.49
C GLU A 5 1.43 54.75 9.08
N ARG A 6 0.22 55.15 9.49
CA ARG A 6 -0.78 54.20 10.02
C ARG A 6 -1.48 53.38 8.95
N LEU A 7 -1.48 53.81 7.69
CA LEU A 7 -2.15 53.11 6.58
C LEU A 7 -1.29 52.01 5.95
N THR A 8 0.04 52.13 6.01
CA THR A 8 0.97 51.12 5.48
C THR A 8 1.13 49.93 6.42
N MET A 9 1.13 50.15 7.74
CA MET A 9 1.30 49.09 8.73
C MET A 9 0.10 48.11 8.80
N ASN A 10 -1.11 48.61 8.54
CA ASN A 10 -2.34 47.79 8.53
C ASN A 10 -2.50 46.93 7.26
N ARG A 11 -1.85 47.28 6.15
CA ARG A 11 -1.84 46.46 4.93
C ARG A 11 -0.81 45.33 5.01
N LEU A 12 0.37 45.58 5.58
CA LEU A 12 1.41 44.57 5.77
C LEU A 12 0.98 43.50 6.80
N LEU A 13 0.33 43.89 7.90
CA LEU A 13 -0.15 42.93 8.91
C LEU A 13 -1.26 42.01 8.39
N ARG A 14 -2.14 42.51 7.51
CA ARG A 14 -3.23 41.70 6.91
C ARG A 14 -2.74 40.73 5.83
N ILE A 15 -1.68 41.08 5.10
CA ILE A 15 -1.05 40.17 4.12
C ILE A 15 -0.31 39.03 4.85
N SER A 16 0.33 39.31 5.99
CA SER A 16 1.00 38.27 6.78
C SER A 16 0.04 37.29 7.47
N ILE A 17 -1.17 37.73 7.86
CA ILE A 17 -2.15 36.83 8.52
C ILE A 17 -2.93 35.98 7.50
N LEU A 18 -3.12 36.46 6.26
CA LEU A 18 -3.71 35.65 5.18
C LEU A 18 -2.71 34.66 4.55
N GLY A 19 -1.42 34.99 4.55
CA GLY A 19 -0.35 34.10 4.07
C GLY A 19 0.03 32.98 5.04
N LEU A 20 -0.19 33.16 6.35
CA LEU A 20 0.13 32.16 7.37
C LEU A 20 -1.04 31.18 7.66
N THR A 21 -2.27 31.54 7.29
CA THR A 21 -3.46 30.69 7.49
C THR A 21 -3.74 29.75 6.32
N THR A 22 -3.17 30.00 5.13
CA THR A 22 -3.22 29.07 3.98
C THR A 22 -2.09 28.03 4.00
N ALA A 23 -1.03 28.25 4.78
CA ALA A 23 0.09 27.30 4.91
C ALA A 23 -0.14 26.17 5.94
N LEU A 24 -1.16 26.26 6.79
CA LEU A 24 -1.43 25.31 7.88
C LEU A 24 -2.57 24.32 7.61
N LEU A 25 -3.17 24.34 6.41
CA LEU A 25 -4.29 23.46 6.03
C LEU A 25 -3.87 22.22 5.19
N ASN A 26 -2.57 21.98 4.99
CA ASN A 26 -2.06 20.83 4.23
C ASN A 26 -1.32 19.76 5.07
N CYS A 27 -1.44 19.77 6.40
CA CYS A 27 -0.96 18.67 7.25
C CYS A 27 -2.01 17.55 7.42
N GLY A 28 -2.74 17.24 6.36
CA GLY A 28 -3.54 16.03 6.22
C GLY A 28 -3.01 15.23 5.04
N ILE A 29 -1.73 14.87 5.05
CA ILE A 29 -1.24 13.83 4.14
C ILE A 29 -1.95 12.56 4.59
N PRO A 30 -2.76 11.89 3.75
CA PRO A 30 -3.31 10.60 4.12
C PRO A 30 -2.13 9.68 4.44
N ALA A 31 -2.21 9.03 5.61
CA ALA A 31 -1.27 8.00 6.01
C ALA A 31 -1.05 7.04 4.83
N THR A 32 0.20 6.98 4.40
CA THR A 32 0.68 6.28 3.21
C THR A 32 0.24 4.82 3.19
N ALA A 33 -0.29 4.38 2.05
CA ALA A 33 -0.75 3.01 1.83
C ALA A 33 0.44 2.05 1.68
N CYS A 34 0.76 1.26 2.70
CA CYS A 34 1.36 -0.05 2.42
C CYS A 34 0.21 -0.96 2.01
N ASP A 35 0.06 -1.15 0.70
CA ASP A 35 -0.74 -2.17 0.00
C ASP A 35 -1.86 -2.87 0.81
N ASP A 36 -2.97 -2.15 1.07
CA ASP A 36 -4.27 -2.73 1.45
C ASP A 36 -4.94 -3.49 0.25
N THR A 37 -4.24 -3.50 -0.89
CA THR A 37 -4.66 -4.13 -2.15
C THR A 37 -4.42 -5.65 -2.18
N LEU A 38 -3.48 -6.18 -1.41
CA LEU A 38 -3.46 -7.61 -1.14
C LEU A 38 -4.65 -7.98 -0.25
N VAL A 39 -4.79 -7.30 0.88
CA VAL A 39 -5.74 -7.60 1.97
C VAL A 39 -7.18 -7.78 1.53
N MET A 40 -7.73 -6.83 0.78
CA MET A 40 -9.14 -6.94 0.37
C MET A 40 -9.34 -8.10 -0.62
N LEU A 41 -8.33 -8.46 -1.43
CA LEU A 41 -8.34 -9.68 -2.24
C LEU A 41 -8.26 -10.95 -1.41
N LEU A 42 -7.37 -10.95 -0.42
CA LEU A 42 -7.21 -12.06 0.53
C LEU A 42 -8.54 -12.38 1.21
N THR A 43 -9.40 -11.39 1.37
CA THR A 43 -10.72 -11.56 1.96
C THR A 43 -11.87 -11.72 0.97
N ALA A 44 -11.63 -11.61 -0.34
CA ALA A 44 -12.69 -11.44 -1.34
C ALA A 44 -13.52 -12.69 -1.65
N GLN A 45 -13.07 -13.89 -1.28
CA GLN A 45 -13.91 -15.10 -1.44
C GLN A 45 -15.02 -15.18 -0.37
N ASN A 46 -14.72 -14.76 0.85
CA ASN A 46 -15.70 -14.60 1.92
C ASN A 46 -15.21 -13.51 2.88
N PRO A 47 -15.59 -12.24 2.66
CA PRO A 47 -15.10 -11.12 3.47
C PRO A 47 -15.58 -11.17 4.92
N GLY A 48 -16.56 -12.03 5.22
CA GLY A 48 -17.03 -12.33 6.57
C GLY A 48 -16.38 -13.56 7.20
N SER A 49 -15.49 -14.29 6.50
CA SER A 49 -14.84 -15.46 7.10
C SER A 49 -13.85 -15.05 8.20
N GLU A 50 -13.73 -15.89 9.21
CA GLU A 50 -12.79 -15.64 10.31
C GLU A 50 -11.34 -15.57 9.82
N PHE A 51 -10.99 -16.44 8.87
CA PHE A 51 -9.66 -16.48 8.26
C PHE A 51 -9.30 -15.15 7.59
N SER A 52 -10.22 -14.65 6.74
CA SER A 52 -10.12 -13.34 6.09
C SER A 52 -9.92 -12.20 7.08
N ARG A 53 -10.63 -12.23 8.22
CA ARG A 53 -10.49 -11.21 9.26
C ARG A 53 -9.11 -11.24 9.93
N VAL A 54 -8.62 -12.42 10.28
CA VAL A 54 -7.33 -12.58 10.99
C VAL A 54 -6.16 -12.19 10.09
N ILE A 55 -6.16 -12.62 8.81
CA ILE A 55 -5.10 -12.25 7.87
C ILE A 55 -5.09 -10.74 7.56
N ARG A 56 -6.28 -10.11 7.51
CA ARG A 56 -6.43 -8.66 7.38
C ARG A 56 -5.82 -7.91 8.55
N SER A 57 -6.08 -8.37 9.78
CA SER A 57 -5.50 -7.75 10.97
C SER A 57 -3.97 -7.79 10.92
N PHE A 58 -3.41 -8.98 10.60
CA PHE A 58 -1.97 -9.15 10.47
C PHE A 58 -1.36 -8.21 9.43
N ASN A 59 -1.97 -8.12 8.24
CA ASN A 59 -1.45 -7.25 7.20
C ASN A 59 -1.56 -5.77 7.56
N SER A 60 -2.64 -5.37 8.23
CA SER A 60 -2.82 -3.99 8.70
C SER A 60 -1.72 -3.61 9.70
N ASP A 61 -1.41 -4.48 10.66
CA ASP A 61 -0.31 -4.25 11.61
C ASP A 61 1.04 -4.18 10.89
N LEU A 62 1.26 -5.04 9.89
CA LEU A 62 2.48 -5.06 9.07
C LEU A 62 2.64 -3.76 8.27
N THR A 63 1.54 -3.24 7.70
CA THR A 63 1.46 -1.94 7.03
C THR A 63 1.82 -0.80 7.97
N VAL A 64 1.24 -0.77 9.18
CA VAL A 64 1.53 0.27 10.19
C VAL A 64 3.01 0.26 10.57
N LEU A 65 3.60 -0.92 10.72
CA LEU A 65 5.03 -1.06 10.97
C LEU A 65 5.86 -0.54 9.78
N GLY A 66 5.52 -0.94 8.55
CA GLY A 66 6.19 -0.49 7.33
C GLY A 66 6.20 1.03 7.19
N VAL A 67 5.03 1.67 7.31
CA VAL A 67 4.91 3.14 7.28
C VAL A 67 5.77 3.80 8.34
N SER A 68 5.74 3.27 9.56
CA SER A 68 6.53 3.81 10.68
C SER A 68 8.03 3.70 10.42
N LEU A 69 8.50 2.54 9.93
CA LEU A 69 9.91 2.32 9.61
C LEU A 69 10.38 3.22 8.46
N LYS A 70 9.54 3.39 7.44
CA LYS A 70 9.82 4.26 6.28
C LYS A 70 10.04 5.71 6.69
N ALA A 71 9.26 6.22 7.65
CA ALA A 71 9.42 7.58 8.14
C ALA A 71 10.80 7.82 8.80
N MET A 72 11.39 6.77 9.41
CA MET A 72 12.67 6.84 10.13
C MET A 72 12.70 7.91 11.25
N GLU A 73 11.55 8.26 11.82
CA GLU A 73 11.42 9.33 12.82
C GLU A 73 11.48 8.85 14.28
N LYS A 74 11.33 7.54 14.52
CA LYS A 74 11.25 6.97 15.88
C LYS A 74 12.60 6.40 16.32
N SER A 75 12.86 6.44 17.62
CA SER A 75 14.05 5.83 18.23
C SER A 75 13.95 4.32 18.43
N ASN A 76 12.72 3.78 18.42
CA ASN A 76 12.40 2.36 18.45
C ASN A 76 11.01 2.12 17.82
N TYR A 77 10.70 0.86 17.52
CA TYR A 77 9.45 0.43 16.87
C TYR A 77 8.81 -0.77 17.61
N ASP A 78 9.09 -0.90 18.91
CA ASP A 78 8.70 -2.08 19.69
C ASP A 78 7.19 -2.24 19.79
N ALA A 79 6.45 -1.13 19.85
CA ALA A 79 5.00 -1.14 19.94
C ALA A 79 4.35 -1.67 18.64
N GLU A 80 4.79 -1.17 17.49
CA GLU A 80 4.32 -1.63 16.17
C GLU A 80 4.72 -3.08 15.93
N MET A 81 5.97 -3.44 16.25
CA MET A 81 6.46 -4.81 16.10
C MET A 81 5.69 -5.79 17.00
N SER A 82 5.33 -5.39 18.23
CA SER A 82 4.54 -6.23 19.13
C SER A 82 3.17 -6.54 18.56
N LYS A 83 2.50 -5.58 17.92
CA LYS A 83 1.22 -5.81 17.24
C LYS A 83 1.34 -6.83 16.11
N VAL A 84 2.37 -6.70 15.26
CA VAL A 84 2.65 -7.67 14.18
C VAL A 84 2.85 -9.09 14.74
N MET A 85 3.58 -9.21 15.86
CA MET A 85 3.77 -10.51 16.52
C MET A 85 2.47 -11.05 17.12
N GLU A 86 1.67 -10.21 17.76
CA GLU A 86 0.38 -10.59 18.37
C GLU A 86 -0.61 -11.10 17.32
N SER A 87 -0.79 -10.37 16.21
CA SER A 87 -1.70 -10.79 15.15
C SER A 87 -1.20 -12.04 14.42
N TRP A 88 0.12 -12.21 14.25
CA TRP A 88 0.68 -13.46 13.72
C TRP A 88 0.52 -14.65 14.68
N LEU A 89 0.67 -14.42 15.99
CA LEU A 89 0.42 -15.45 17.00
C LEU A 89 -1.05 -15.88 17.01
N GLU A 90 -1.99 -14.93 16.85
CA GLU A 90 -3.40 -15.26 16.67
C GLU A 90 -3.62 -16.14 15.42
N PHE A 91 -3.04 -15.75 14.28
CA PHE A 91 -3.11 -16.51 13.04
C PHE A 91 -2.57 -17.93 13.22
N SER A 92 -1.32 -18.06 13.69
CA SER A 92 -0.63 -19.34 13.80
C SER A 92 -1.31 -20.28 14.80
N LYS A 93 -1.84 -19.76 15.92
CA LYS A 93 -2.59 -20.57 16.88
C LYS A 93 -3.82 -21.24 16.27
N LYS A 94 -4.50 -20.55 15.34
CA LYS A 94 -5.71 -21.04 14.70
C LYS A 94 -5.40 -21.95 13.51
N TYR A 95 -4.44 -21.55 12.68
CA TYR A 95 -4.31 -22.10 11.34
C TYR A 95 -3.03 -22.89 11.06
N LEU A 96 -2.02 -22.90 11.94
CA LEU A 96 -0.75 -23.60 11.66
C LEU A 96 -0.93 -25.11 11.41
N THR A 97 -1.69 -25.78 12.29
CA THR A 97 -1.94 -27.23 12.20
C THR A 97 -3.26 -27.58 11.53
N SER A 98 -4.15 -26.59 11.42
CA SER A 98 -5.50 -26.73 10.88
C SER A 98 -5.73 -25.61 9.86
N PRO A 99 -5.28 -25.79 8.61
CA PRO A 99 -5.51 -24.81 7.56
C PRO A 99 -7.01 -24.48 7.43
N PRO A 100 -7.37 -23.26 6.98
CA PRO A 100 -8.75 -22.96 6.63
C PRO A 100 -9.23 -23.90 5.51
N ASP A 101 -10.55 -24.03 5.35
CA ASP A 101 -11.15 -24.99 4.42
C ASP A 101 -10.67 -24.78 2.98
N GLU A 102 -10.50 -23.52 2.59
CA GLU A 102 -10.03 -23.09 1.28
C GLU A 102 -8.56 -23.47 1.03
N ALA A 103 -7.76 -23.63 2.09
CA ALA A 103 -6.35 -24.03 2.02
C ALA A 103 -6.10 -25.47 2.48
N ARG A 104 -7.15 -26.25 2.74
CA ARG A 104 -7.05 -27.61 3.32
C ARG A 104 -6.16 -28.53 2.50
N ASN A 105 -6.08 -28.31 1.19
CA ASN A 105 -5.26 -29.08 0.25
C ASN A 105 -3.93 -28.40 -0.12
N ASP A 106 -3.58 -27.27 0.49
CA ASP A 106 -2.31 -26.60 0.25
C ASP A 106 -1.16 -27.37 0.89
N LEU A 107 -0.43 -28.15 0.08
CA LEU A 107 0.72 -28.93 0.52
C LEU A 107 1.86 -28.06 1.09
N ARG A 108 1.87 -26.76 0.78
CA ARG A 108 2.90 -25.80 1.22
C ARG A 108 2.45 -24.98 2.42
N TRP A 109 1.28 -25.24 3.00
CA TRP A 109 0.72 -24.43 4.08
C TRP A 109 1.66 -24.26 5.29
N ALA A 110 2.20 -25.37 5.78
CA ALA A 110 3.11 -25.37 6.93
C ALA A 110 4.43 -24.65 6.61
N GLU A 111 4.93 -24.78 5.37
CA GLU A 111 6.11 -24.08 4.88
C GLU A 111 5.86 -22.56 4.87
N LYS A 112 4.80 -22.10 4.18
CA LYS A 112 4.42 -20.68 4.09
C LYS A 112 4.27 -20.04 5.48
N THR A 113 3.58 -20.72 6.38
CA THR A 113 3.40 -20.25 7.77
C THR A 113 4.74 -20.15 8.51
N SER A 114 5.60 -21.17 8.37
CA SER A 114 6.92 -21.16 9.02
C SER A 114 7.85 -20.07 8.46
N GLU A 115 7.82 -19.83 7.16
CA GLU A 115 8.60 -18.78 6.50
C GLU A 115 8.15 -17.37 6.89
N THR A 116 6.85 -17.15 7.04
CA THR A 116 6.31 -15.88 7.57
C THR A 116 6.81 -15.64 8.99
N ALA A 117 6.75 -16.65 9.87
CA ALA A 117 7.25 -16.53 11.25
C ALA A 117 8.76 -16.18 11.29
N ARG A 118 9.57 -16.82 10.43
CA ARG A 118 11.00 -16.49 10.31
C ARG A 118 11.23 -15.06 9.84
N SER A 119 10.46 -14.61 8.84
CA SER A 119 10.56 -13.25 8.33
C SER A 119 10.20 -12.21 9.38
N ILE A 120 9.17 -12.44 10.19
CA ILE A 120 8.80 -11.60 11.34
C ILE A 120 9.95 -11.55 12.36
N GLY A 121 10.56 -12.70 12.68
CA GLY A 121 11.71 -12.78 13.57
C GLY A 121 12.90 -11.97 13.08
N GLU A 122 13.17 -12.01 11.76
CA GLU A 122 14.24 -11.23 11.14
C GLU A 122 13.95 -9.72 11.15
N ILE A 123 12.71 -9.31 10.85
CA ILE A 123 12.30 -7.90 10.97
C ILE A 123 12.55 -7.39 12.39
N ARG A 124 12.13 -8.17 13.40
CA ARG A 124 12.36 -7.81 14.81
C ARG A 124 13.84 -7.68 15.14
N ARG A 125 14.68 -8.59 14.65
CA ARG A 125 16.14 -8.52 14.85
C ARG A 125 16.70 -7.23 14.25
N LEU A 126 16.34 -6.91 13.01
CA LEU A 126 16.79 -5.69 12.32
C LEU A 126 16.35 -4.42 13.07
N ILE A 127 15.12 -4.40 13.61
CA ILE A 127 14.64 -3.28 14.45
C ILE A 127 15.48 -3.13 15.71
N ASN A 128 15.76 -4.23 16.44
CA ASN A 128 16.58 -4.20 17.65
C ASN A 128 18.01 -3.73 17.36
N ASP A 129 18.56 -4.11 16.21
CA ASP A 129 19.88 -3.72 15.73
C ASP A 129 19.90 -2.30 15.12
N LYS A 130 18.76 -1.59 15.14
CA LYS A 130 18.55 -0.24 14.58
C LYS A 130 18.80 -0.13 13.07
N GLN A 131 18.69 -1.25 12.36
CA GLN A 131 18.76 -1.34 10.90
C GLN A 131 17.37 -1.08 10.29
N PHE A 132 16.85 0.15 10.45
CA PHE A 132 15.44 0.46 10.15
C PHE A 132 15.10 0.43 8.66
N LYS A 133 16.05 0.80 7.80
CA LYS A 133 15.86 0.71 6.34
C LYS A 133 15.73 -0.75 5.91
N GLU A 134 16.63 -1.60 6.40
CA GLU A 134 16.62 -3.03 6.11
C GLU A 134 15.37 -3.71 6.69
N ALA A 135 14.94 -3.31 7.88
CA ALA A 135 13.68 -3.76 8.46
C ALA A 135 12.48 -3.38 7.59
N HIS A 136 12.44 -2.15 7.09
CA HIS A 136 11.41 -1.69 6.15
C HIS A 136 11.41 -2.51 4.86
N ASP A 137 12.58 -2.70 4.24
CA ASP A 137 12.71 -3.47 3.00
C ASP A 137 12.24 -4.92 3.22
N ARG A 138 12.50 -5.49 4.40
CA ARG A 138 12.02 -6.82 4.78
C ARG A 138 10.50 -6.87 5.05
N VAL A 139 9.91 -5.80 5.56
CA VAL A 139 8.44 -5.66 5.68
C VAL A 139 7.78 -5.67 4.29
N LEU A 140 8.34 -4.93 3.32
CA LEU A 140 7.83 -4.93 1.94
C LEU A 140 7.92 -6.32 1.30
N GLU A 141 9.04 -7.03 1.52
CA GLU A 141 9.23 -8.40 1.03
C GLU A 141 8.24 -9.38 1.66
N LEU A 142 7.96 -9.23 2.96
CA LEU A 142 6.97 -10.06 3.64
C LEU A 142 5.57 -9.81 3.07
N ASN A 143 5.22 -8.54 2.90
CA ASN A 143 3.92 -8.12 2.38
C ASN A 143 3.67 -8.67 0.96
N SER A 144 4.68 -8.64 0.07
CA SER A 144 4.54 -9.21 -1.28
C SER A 144 4.35 -10.73 -1.27
N ARG A 145 4.97 -11.44 -0.33
CA ARG A 145 4.84 -12.90 -0.18
C ARG A 145 3.48 -13.35 0.37
N MET A 146 2.72 -12.46 1.00
CA MET A 146 1.41 -12.82 1.57
C MET A 146 0.42 -13.31 0.53
N GLY A 147 0.60 -12.94 -0.75
CA GLY A 147 -0.23 -13.43 -1.86
C GLY A 147 -0.14 -14.95 -2.06
N SER A 148 1.00 -15.56 -1.68
CA SER A 148 1.22 -16.99 -1.82
C SER A 148 0.25 -17.84 -0.99
N PHE A 149 -0.28 -17.33 0.12
CA PHE A 149 -1.27 -18.05 0.93
C PHE A 149 -2.56 -18.36 0.16
N PHE A 150 -2.83 -17.63 -0.93
CA PHE A 150 -4.09 -17.70 -1.66
C PHE A 150 -3.98 -18.46 -2.98
N GLU A 151 -2.78 -18.88 -3.37
CA GLU A 151 -2.57 -19.68 -4.60
C GLU A 151 -3.43 -20.94 -4.63
N ALA A 152 -3.62 -21.58 -3.48
CA ALA A 152 -4.41 -22.82 -3.35
C ALA A 152 -5.93 -22.60 -3.38
N PHE A 153 -6.41 -21.35 -3.32
CA PHE A 153 -7.82 -21.02 -3.14
C PHE A 153 -8.61 -21.05 -4.47
N GLY A 154 -7.95 -21.32 -5.61
CA GLY A 154 -8.58 -21.21 -6.93
C GLY A 154 -8.86 -19.75 -7.27
N VAL A 155 -7.79 -19.00 -7.56
CA VAL A 155 -7.85 -17.57 -7.84
C VAL A 155 -8.29 -17.35 -9.29
N SER A 156 -9.42 -16.66 -9.51
CA SER A 156 -9.88 -16.28 -10.86
C SER A 156 -8.88 -15.34 -11.54
N ASP A 157 -8.96 -15.23 -12.87
CA ASP A 157 -8.06 -14.37 -13.65
C ASP A 157 -8.10 -12.90 -13.18
N GLU A 158 -9.28 -12.40 -12.78
CA GLU A 158 -9.40 -11.04 -12.22
C GLU A 158 -8.64 -10.91 -10.91
N LYS A 159 -8.70 -11.93 -10.06
CA LYS A 159 -8.02 -11.93 -8.77
C LYS A 159 -6.50 -12.08 -8.95
N GLN A 160 -6.05 -12.82 -9.95
CA GLN A 160 -4.62 -12.88 -10.33
C GLN A 160 -4.11 -11.52 -10.82
N LEU A 161 -4.89 -10.82 -11.64
CA LEU A 161 -4.58 -9.46 -12.06
C LEU A 161 -4.36 -8.55 -10.85
N PHE A 162 -5.25 -8.60 -9.87
CA PHE A 162 -5.11 -7.74 -8.71
C PHE A 162 -3.86 -8.06 -7.85
N ILE A 163 -3.54 -9.36 -7.64
CA ILE A 163 -2.31 -9.78 -6.94
C ILE A 163 -1.07 -9.26 -7.70
N SER A 164 -1.06 -9.39 -9.03
CA SER A 164 0.07 -8.93 -9.85
C SER A 164 0.26 -7.42 -9.74
N THR A 165 -0.83 -6.63 -9.73
CA THR A 165 -0.78 -5.17 -9.55
C THR A 165 -0.22 -4.78 -8.20
N SER A 166 -0.70 -5.38 -7.11
CA SER A 166 -0.15 -5.17 -5.76
C SER A 166 1.35 -5.47 -5.69
N THR A 167 1.75 -6.61 -6.26
CA THR A 167 3.15 -7.02 -6.33
C THR A 167 4.01 -6.00 -7.08
N ASN A 168 3.51 -5.49 -8.21
CA ASN A 168 4.19 -4.48 -9.01
C ASN A 168 4.26 -3.12 -8.30
N LEU A 169 3.20 -2.71 -7.57
CA LEU A 169 3.19 -1.47 -6.77
C LEU A 169 4.20 -1.52 -5.64
N THR A 170 4.27 -2.65 -4.92
CA THR A 170 5.28 -2.89 -3.86
C THR A 170 6.68 -2.95 -4.42
N SER A 171 6.87 -3.61 -5.56
CA SER A 171 8.17 -3.68 -6.25
C SER A 171 8.64 -2.33 -6.77
N LEU A 172 7.72 -1.50 -7.26
CA LEU A 172 8.00 -0.12 -7.64
C LEU A 172 8.49 0.70 -6.45
N GLU A 173 7.82 0.61 -5.29
CA GLU A 173 8.25 1.32 -4.08
C GLU A 173 9.68 0.92 -3.68
N ARG A 174 9.96 -0.37 -3.64
CA ARG A 174 11.31 -0.88 -3.33
C ARG A 174 12.34 -0.39 -4.34
N ALA A 175 12.02 -0.39 -5.62
CA ALA A 175 12.93 0.07 -6.67
C ALA A 175 13.22 1.58 -6.54
N LEU A 176 12.20 2.39 -6.25
CA LEU A 176 12.36 3.83 -6.03
C LEU A 176 13.23 4.13 -4.79
N LEU A 177 12.97 3.45 -3.67
CA LEU A 177 13.74 3.63 -2.42
C LEU A 177 15.22 3.24 -2.55
N ASN A 178 15.52 2.31 -3.46
CA ASN A 178 16.89 1.84 -3.71
C ASN A 178 17.55 2.51 -4.93
N ASP A 179 16.90 3.52 -5.54
CA ASP A 179 17.33 4.21 -6.77
C ASP A 179 17.58 3.24 -7.96
N GLU A 180 16.86 2.11 -7.99
CA GLU A 180 16.90 1.10 -9.06
C GLU A 180 16.03 1.54 -10.25
N ARG A 181 16.44 2.59 -10.96
CA ARG A 181 15.57 3.28 -11.95
C ARG A 181 15.09 2.42 -13.11
N ALA A 182 15.95 1.53 -13.62
CA ALA A 182 15.55 0.62 -14.70
C ALA A 182 14.45 -0.35 -14.23
N ASN A 183 14.55 -0.86 -13.00
CA ASN A 183 13.53 -1.70 -12.40
C ASN A 183 12.25 -0.89 -12.16
N ALA A 184 12.36 0.33 -11.63
CA ALA A 184 11.22 1.22 -11.42
C ALA A 184 10.48 1.52 -12.73
N ALA A 185 11.19 1.87 -13.80
CA ALA A 185 10.60 2.10 -15.13
C ALA A 185 9.90 0.85 -15.69
N SER A 186 10.49 -0.33 -15.51
CA SER A 186 9.86 -1.60 -15.89
C SER A 186 8.55 -1.82 -15.11
N MET A 187 8.53 -1.56 -13.80
CA MET A 187 7.33 -1.71 -12.99
C MET A 187 6.23 -0.72 -13.40
N VAL A 188 6.57 0.52 -13.75
CA VAL A 188 5.60 1.50 -14.28
C VAL A 188 4.95 1.00 -15.57
N LYS A 189 5.73 0.38 -16.47
CA LYS A 189 5.21 -0.22 -17.70
C LYS A 189 4.25 -1.38 -17.43
N GLU A 190 4.60 -2.28 -16.52
CA GLU A 190 3.72 -3.38 -16.13
C GLU A 190 2.44 -2.88 -15.45
N LEU A 191 2.52 -1.82 -14.63
CA LEU A 191 1.34 -1.20 -14.03
C LEU A 191 0.42 -0.55 -15.08
N ALA A 192 0.99 0.04 -16.14
CA ALA A 192 0.19 0.54 -17.27
C ALA A 192 -0.53 -0.59 -18.02
N ASN A 193 0.12 -1.74 -18.21
CA ASN A 193 -0.53 -2.92 -18.78
C ASN A 193 -1.68 -3.41 -17.88
N ASN A 194 -1.43 -3.51 -16.57
CA ASN A 194 -2.43 -3.92 -15.60
C ASN A 194 -3.64 -2.97 -15.57
N LEU A 195 -3.41 -1.66 -15.67
CA LEU A 195 -4.49 -0.67 -15.76
C LEU A 195 -5.40 -0.90 -16.97
N GLY A 196 -4.83 -1.33 -18.10
CA GLY A 196 -5.59 -1.75 -19.28
C GLY A 196 -6.54 -2.91 -18.97
N SER A 197 -6.06 -3.93 -18.26
CA SER A 197 -6.88 -5.08 -17.85
C SER A 197 -7.96 -4.68 -16.82
N PHE A 198 -7.64 -3.81 -15.86
CA PHE A 198 -8.64 -3.26 -14.92
C PHE A 198 -9.76 -2.51 -15.66
N THR A 199 -9.39 -1.72 -16.67
CA THR A 199 -10.35 -0.97 -17.49
C THR A 199 -11.32 -1.90 -18.21
N ALA A 200 -10.82 -3.02 -18.75
CA ALA A 200 -11.67 -3.99 -19.43
C ALA A 200 -12.73 -4.58 -18.48
N LEU A 201 -12.38 -4.80 -17.21
CA LEU A 201 -13.31 -5.30 -16.18
C LEU A 201 -14.34 -4.26 -15.71
N LEU A 202 -14.12 -2.97 -15.98
CA LEU A 202 -15.01 -1.89 -15.58
C LEU A 202 -16.11 -1.55 -16.62
N GLU A 203 -16.16 -2.25 -17.76
CA GLU A 203 -17.18 -2.19 -18.83
C GLU A 203 -17.73 -0.78 -19.14
N ASN A 204 -17.14 -0.06 -20.10
CA ASN A 204 -17.57 1.23 -20.69
C ASN A 204 -17.99 2.37 -19.73
N ASN A 205 -17.85 2.18 -18.42
CA ASN A 205 -18.25 3.17 -17.44
C ASN A 205 -17.13 4.21 -17.34
N THR A 206 -17.49 5.48 -17.50
CA THR A 206 -16.51 6.57 -17.44
C THR A 206 -16.04 6.71 -16.00
N ASP A 207 -14.91 6.08 -15.70
CA ASP A 207 -14.23 6.26 -14.43
C ASP A 207 -13.04 7.20 -14.59
N ASN A 208 -13.17 8.39 -14.01
CA ASN A 208 -12.11 9.41 -14.01
C ASN A 208 -10.80 8.86 -13.40
N ARG A 209 -10.89 7.89 -12.48
CA ARG A 209 -9.73 7.24 -11.86
C ARG A 209 -8.84 6.53 -12.88
N LYS A 210 -9.40 6.05 -14.00
CA LYS A 210 -8.59 5.50 -15.10
C LYS A 210 -7.68 6.59 -15.68
N SER A 211 -8.27 7.73 -16.05
CA SER A 211 -7.53 8.84 -16.64
C SER A 211 -6.50 9.40 -15.65
N ASP A 212 -6.83 9.44 -14.36
CA ASP A 212 -5.93 9.88 -13.30
C ASP A 212 -4.75 8.92 -13.14
N ALA A 213 -4.99 7.60 -13.16
CA ALA A 213 -3.93 6.59 -13.14
C ALA A 213 -3.04 6.64 -14.39
N GLU A 214 -3.62 6.77 -15.60
CA GLU A 214 -2.87 6.93 -16.85
C GLU A 214 -1.92 8.14 -16.78
N LYS A 215 -2.45 9.27 -16.28
CA LYS A 215 -1.67 10.49 -16.09
C LYS A 215 -0.55 10.29 -15.06
N LEU A 216 -0.85 9.71 -13.90
CA LEU A 216 0.16 9.48 -12.86
C LEU A 216 1.26 8.51 -13.31
N LEU A 217 0.93 7.48 -14.08
CA LEU A 217 1.89 6.54 -14.65
C LEU A 217 2.81 7.23 -15.65
N ALA A 218 2.27 8.08 -16.53
CA ALA A 218 3.07 8.86 -17.48
C ALA A 218 3.98 9.87 -16.77
N GLU A 219 3.48 10.53 -15.74
CA GLU A 219 4.26 11.46 -14.90
C GLU A 219 5.36 10.72 -14.13
N LEU A 220 5.07 9.54 -13.55
CA LEU A 220 6.07 8.70 -12.88
C LEU A 220 7.17 8.25 -13.84
N ALA A 221 6.82 7.78 -15.04
CA ALA A 221 7.82 7.39 -16.05
C ALA A 221 8.77 8.56 -16.37
N THR A 222 8.19 9.74 -16.61
CA THR A 222 8.93 10.97 -16.91
C THR A 222 9.82 11.40 -15.73
N ASP A 223 9.30 11.34 -14.50
CA ASP A 223 10.03 11.74 -13.29
C ASP A 223 11.19 10.78 -12.95
N ILE A 224 11.04 9.49 -13.24
CA ILE A 224 12.11 8.49 -13.08
C ILE A 224 13.26 8.78 -14.06
N GLU A 225 12.94 9.09 -15.32
CA GLU A 225 13.93 9.45 -16.34
C GLU A 225 14.66 10.76 -15.98
N ASN A 226 13.92 11.75 -15.49
CA ASN A 226 14.45 13.08 -15.16
C ASN A 226 15.15 13.17 -13.80
N SER A 227 15.33 12.06 -13.08
CA SER A 227 15.98 12.06 -11.76
C SER A 227 15.27 12.92 -10.71
N THR A 228 13.94 13.02 -10.78
CA THR A 228 13.15 13.81 -9.83
C THR A 228 13.37 13.28 -8.40
N SER A 229 13.27 14.16 -7.40
CA SER A 229 13.51 13.79 -6.00
C SER A 229 12.66 12.60 -5.53
N LEU A 230 13.24 11.71 -4.71
CA LEU A 230 12.57 10.54 -4.13
C LEU A 230 11.24 10.89 -3.44
N LYS A 231 11.18 12.04 -2.76
CA LYS A 231 9.94 12.51 -2.10
C LYS A 231 8.78 12.70 -3.08
N SER A 232 9.05 13.23 -4.25
CA SER A 232 8.03 13.44 -5.29
C SER A 232 7.62 12.12 -5.93
N LEU A 233 8.59 11.25 -6.22
CA LEU A 233 8.35 9.91 -6.75
C LEU A 233 7.49 9.08 -5.79
N ASP A 234 7.81 9.14 -4.49
CA ASP A 234 7.05 8.46 -3.44
C ASP A 234 5.61 8.96 -3.36
N ALA A 235 5.40 10.28 -3.32
CA ALA A 235 4.06 10.86 -3.25
C ALA A 235 3.16 10.38 -4.40
N ARG A 236 3.70 10.31 -5.63
CA ARG A 236 2.97 9.79 -6.79
C ARG A 236 2.71 8.30 -6.70
N GLN A 237 3.69 7.53 -6.24
CA GLN A 237 3.54 6.09 -6.06
C GLN A 237 2.44 5.76 -5.03
N GLN A 238 2.35 6.54 -3.95
CA GLN A 238 1.29 6.40 -2.95
C GLN A 238 -0.09 6.78 -3.53
N GLN A 239 -0.18 7.85 -4.32
CA GLN A 239 -1.42 8.18 -5.04
C GLN A 239 -1.85 7.07 -6.00
N LEU A 240 -0.89 6.49 -6.73
CA LEU A 240 -1.17 5.40 -7.66
C LEU A 240 -1.74 4.17 -6.93
N LYS A 241 -1.20 3.82 -5.76
CA LYS A 241 -1.74 2.74 -4.91
C LYS A 241 -3.20 2.98 -4.54
N ILE A 242 -3.54 4.19 -4.09
CA ILE A 242 -4.91 4.56 -3.72
C ILE A 242 -5.85 4.36 -4.92
N ILE A 243 -5.45 4.83 -6.11
CA ILE A 243 -6.31 4.71 -7.29
C ILE A 243 -6.52 3.25 -7.68
N PHE A 244 -5.48 2.41 -7.69
CA PHE A 244 -5.64 0.98 -8.00
C PHE A 244 -6.51 0.27 -6.96
N GLU A 245 -6.43 0.65 -5.70
CA GLU A 245 -7.31 0.15 -4.65
C GLU A 245 -8.78 0.52 -4.89
N GLU A 246 -9.05 1.76 -5.30
CA GLU A 246 -10.39 2.24 -5.63
C GLU A 246 -10.97 1.54 -6.87
N LEU A 247 -10.18 1.40 -7.94
CA LEU A 247 -10.57 0.67 -9.16
C LEU A 247 -10.93 -0.78 -8.83
N ARG A 248 -10.09 -1.45 -8.03
CA ARG A 248 -10.36 -2.80 -7.54
C ARG A 248 -11.66 -2.86 -6.74
N SER A 249 -11.83 -1.94 -5.79
CA SER A 249 -13.02 -1.89 -4.92
C SER A 249 -14.29 -1.79 -5.75
N GLN A 250 -14.27 -1.02 -6.83
CA GLN A 250 -15.40 -0.92 -7.72
C GLN A 250 -15.69 -2.21 -8.48
N ILE A 251 -14.66 -2.92 -8.96
CA ILE A 251 -14.83 -4.23 -9.62
C ILE A 251 -15.48 -5.23 -8.63
N LEU A 252 -14.95 -5.31 -7.40
CA LEU A 252 -15.47 -6.22 -6.37
C LEU A 252 -16.89 -5.85 -5.92
N LEU A 253 -17.23 -4.57 -5.80
CA LEU A 253 -18.58 -4.14 -5.47
C LEU A 253 -19.60 -4.62 -6.51
N ARG A 254 -19.23 -4.65 -7.79
CA ARG A 254 -20.10 -5.18 -8.86
C ARG A 254 -20.22 -6.70 -8.79
N GLU A 255 -19.12 -7.41 -8.53
CA GLU A 255 -19.11 -8.86 -8.32
C GLU A 255 -20.06 -9.25 -7.17
N TRP A 256 -20.00 -8.52 -6.05
CA TRP A 256 -20.80 -8.84 -4.86
C TRP A 256 -22.23 -8.33 -4.92
N PHE A 257 -22.48 -7.24 -5.66
CA PHE A 257 -23.78 -6.59 -5.73
C PHE A 257 -24.20 -6.28 -7.18
N PRO A 258 -24.48 -7.32 -8.00
CA PRO A 258 -24.79 -7.14 -9.43
C PRO A 258 -26.07 -6.33 -9.72
N GLY A 259 -26.86 -5.98 -8.70
CA GLY A 259 -28.06 -5.15 -8.80
C GLY A 259 -27.87 -3.67 -8.47
N LEU A 260 -26.71 -3.25 -7.95
CA LEU A 260 -26.38 -1.84 -7.71
C LEU A 260 -26.00 -1.19 -9.04
N LYS A 261 -26.99 -0.72 -9.80
CA LYS A 261 -26.76 0.21 -10.91
C LYS A 261 -26.42 1.58 -10.33
N ASN A 262 -25.21 2.05 -10.60
CA ASN A 262 -24.82 3.45 -10.41
C ASN A 262 -25.68 4.36 -11.30
#